data_AF-A0A7X3TA04-F1
#
_entry.id   AF-A0A7X3TA04-F1
#
_cell.length_a   1.000
_cell.length_b   1.000
_cell.length_c   1.000
_cell.angle_alpha   90.00
_cell.angle_beta   90.00
_cell.angle_gamma   90.00
#
_symmetry.space_group_name_H-M   'P 1'
#
loop_
_entity.id
_entity.type
_entity.pdbx_description
1 polymer ?
#
loop_
_entity_poly.entity_id
_entity_poly.type
_entity_poly.pdbx_seq_one_letter_code
_entity_poly.pdbx_strand_id
1 'polypeptide(L)'
;MNTLEMTETQLYEAGLKELMAHMGTTYTNRFLRQCKPNDYDYTAERHKWLDDDPDIPTMVKRIQERKASEETEARATAERIEAWRKGLLELTDIEIYELGAKVLTDKLGVPGSIGFLRHHFKQNENPLPQQPLSDKDTDVIPNQQAHAAESRD
;
A
#
# COMPACT_ATOMS: atom_id res chain seq x y z
N MET A 1 -10.93 16.26 5.92
CA MET A 1 -9.51 16.52 6.22
C MET A 1 -8.99 17.46 5.14
N ASN A 2 -8.28 18.54 5.46
CA ASN A 2 -7.74 19.43 4.42
C ASN A 2 -6.40 18.90 3.92
N THR A 3 -6.45 18.04 2.91
CA THR A 3 -5.26 17.33 2.41
C THR A 3 -4.31 18.20 1.59
N LEU A 4 -4.72 19.41 1.21
CA LEU A 4 -3.88 20.37 0.49
C LEU A 4 -2.88 21.10 1.40
N GLU A 5 -3.18 21.19 2.70
CA GLU A 5 -2.32 21.84 3.70
C GLU A 5 -1.40 20.84 4.43
N MET A 6 -1.63 19.54 4.22
CA MET A 6 -0.87 18.48 4.87
C MET A 6 0.45 18.21 4.15
N THR A 7 1.49 17.97 4.94
CA THR A 7 2.78 17.49 4.43
C THR A 7 2.68 16.06 3.91
N GLU A 8 3.64 15.63 3.08
CA GLU A 8 3.70 14.25 2.58
C GLU A 8 3.73 13.21 3.72
N THR A 9 4.42 13.49 4.83
CA THR A 9 4.45 12.61 6.02
C THR A 9 3.08 12.53 6.69
N GLN A 10 2.40 13.66 6.87
CA GLN A 10 1.06 13.68 7.46
C GLN A 10 0.04 12.94 6.58
N LEU A 11 0.15 13.09 5.26
CA LEU A 11 -0.67 12.34 4.31
C LEU A 11 -0.38 10.84 4.41
N TYR A 12 0.90 10.45 4.53
CA TYR A 12 1.30 9.06 4.69
C TYR A 12 0.74 8.44 5.97
N GLU A 13 0.91 9.09 7.11
CA GLU A 13 0.38 8.62 8.40
C GLU A 13 -1.14 8.54 8.42
N ALA A 14 -1.82 9.56 7.88
CA ALA A 14 -3.27 9.57 7.76
C ALA A 14 -3.76 8.43 6.84
N GLY A 15 -3.12 8.25 5.68
CA GLY A 15 -3.47 7.16 4.76
C GLY A 15 -3.26 5.78 5.35
N LEU A 16 -2.13 5.55 6.06
CA LEU A 16 -1.88 4.30 6.75
C LEU A 16 -2.93 4.01 7.82
N LYS A 17 -3.31 5.04 8.59
CA LYS A 17 -4.34 4.93 9.63
C LYS A 17 -5.69 4.54 9.02
N GLU A 18 -6.10 5.20 7.93
CA GLU A 18 -7.37 4.90 7.26
C GLU A 18 -7.35 3.50 6.62
N LEU A 19 -6.26 3.12 5.95
CA LEU A 19 -6.09 1.77 5.40
C LEU A 19 -6.21 0.72 6.51
N MET A 20 -5.44 0.83 7.59
CA MET A 20 -5.50 -0.14 8.69
C MET A 20 -6.88 -0.18 9.36
N ALA A 21 -7.58 0.95 9.49
CA ALA A 21 -8.92 0.99 10.05
C ALA A 21 -9.95 0.29 9.15
N HIS A 22 -9.79 0.37 7.82
CA HIS A 22 -10.76 -0.15 6.86
C HIS A 22 -10.48 -1.59 6.40
N MET A 23 -9.20 -1.99 6.33
CA MET A 23 -8.79 -3.28 5.80
C MET A 23 -7.90 -4.09 6.75
N GLY A 24 -7.52 -3.55 7.91
CA GLY A 24 -6.63 -4.21 8.84
C GLY A 24 -5.18 -4.24 8.36
N THR A 25 -4.26 -4.56 9.28
CA THR A 25 -2.81 -4.53 9.03
C THR A 25 -2.38 -5.51 7.94
N THR A 26 -2.95 -6.72 7.92
CA THR A 26 -2.58 -7.77 6.96
C THR A 26 -2.84 -7.33 5.52
N TYR A 27 -4.07 -6.86 5.22
CA TYR A 27 -4.41 -6.44 3.86
C TYR A 27 -3.79 -5.09 3.51
N THR A 28 -3.59 -4.19 4.47
CA THR A 28 -2.84 -2.94 4.25
C THR A 28 -1.43 -3.25 3.75
N ASN A 29 -0.72 -4.19 4.40
CA ASN A 29 0.61 -4.59 3.97
C ASN A 29 0.62 -5.24 2.57
N ARG A 30 -0.39 -6.05 2.23
CA ARG A 30 -0.52 -6.62 0.89
C ARG A 30 -0.76 -5.54 -0.16
N PHE A 31 -1.68 -4.60 0.10
CA PHE A 31 -1.94 -3.44 -0.75
C PHE A 31 -0.66 -2.64 -1.04
N LEU A 32 0.11 -2.30 0.01
CA LEU A 32 1.35 -1.54 -0.14
C LEU A 32 2.40 -2.30 -0.96
N ARG A 33 2.51 -3.63 -0.80
CA ARG A 33 3.43 -4.45 -1.59
C ARG A 33 3.04 -4.56 -3.06
N GLN A 34 1.74 -4.50 -3.36
CA GLN A 34 1.24 -4.51 -4.73
C GLN A 34 1.43 -3.15 -5.41
N CYS A 35 1.39 -2.06 -4.65
CA CYS A 35 1.72 -0.74 -5.16
C CYS A 35 3.17 -0.72 -5.65
N LYS A 36 3.37 -0.45 -6.93
CA LYS A 36 4.70 -0.27 -7.52
C LYS A 36 4.78 1.10 -8.17
N PRO A 37 5.93 1.80 -8.08
CA PRO A 37 6.18 2.91 -8.97
C PRO A 37 6.13 2.36 -10.40
N ASN A 38 5.34 3.03 -11.23
CA ASN A 38 5.17 2.61 -12.61
C ASN A 38 6.48 2.86 -13.37
N ASP A 39 7.03 1.86 -14.03
CA ASP A 39 8.16 1.98 -14.96
C ASP A 39 7.72 2.45 -16.36
N TYR A 40 6.46 2.86 -16.46
CA TYR A 40 5.80 3.32 -17.67
C TYR A 40 6.52 4.52 -18.29
N ASP A 41 7.24 4.24 -19.36
CA ASP A 41 7.73 5.27 -20.27
C ASP A 41 6.57 5.78 -21.12
N TYR A 42 5.94 6.84 -20.63
CA TYR A 42 4.85 7.53 -21.33
C TYR A 42 5.24 7.91 -22.77
N THR A 43 6.52 8.22 -23.02
CA THR A 43 6.99 8.62 -24.35
C THR A 43 6.92 7.44 -25.32
N ALA A 44 7.42 6.28 -24.92
CA ALA A 44 7.39 5.08 -25.75
C ALA A 44 5.96 4.56 -25.97
N GLU A 45 5.14 4.55 -24.92
CA GLU A 45 3.78 3.99 -24.98
C GLU A 45 2.79 4.90 -25.73
N ARG A 46 2.97 6.24 -25.66
CA ARG A 46 2.14 7.18 -26.43
C ARG A 46 2.20 6.92 -27.93
N HIS A 47 3.36 6.55 -28.47
CA HIS A 47 3.51 6.30 -29.90
C HIS A 47 2.75 5.03 -30.31
N LYS A 48 2.78 3.97 -29.51
CA LYS A 48 2.01 2.75 -29.75
C LYS A 48 0.49 3.01 -29.77
N TRP A 49 0.00 3.84 -28.85
CA TRP A 49 -1.43 4.19 -28.81
C TRP A 49 -1.91 4.98 -30.03
N LEU A 50 -1.03 5.79 -30.63
CA LEU A 50 -1.36 6.52 -31.86
C LEU A 50 -1.32 5.63 -33.11
N ASP A 51 -0.48 4.60 -33.11
CA ASP A 51 -0.40 3.63 -34.21
C ASP A 51 -1.62 2.69 -34.25
N ASP A 52 -2.21 2.38 -33.09
CA ASP A 52 -3.37 1.50 -32.91
C ASP A 52 -4.69 2.24 -32.59
N ASP A 53 -4.78 3.55 -32.90
CA ASP A 53 -5.93 4.38 -32.49
C ASP A 53 -7.22 3.93 -33.20
N PRO A 54 -8.24 3.43 -32.48
CA PRO A 54 -9.49 3.01 -33.08
C PRO A 54 -10.24 4.21 -33.65
N ASP A 55 -11.11 4.00 -34.65
CA ASP A 55 -12.02 5.08 -35.03
C ASP A 55 -12.96 5.49 -33.86
N ILE A 56 -13.43 6.73 -33.90
CA ILE A 56 -14.31 7.30 -32.85
C ILE A 56 -15.53 6.40 -32.57
N PRO A 57 -16.22 5.83 -33.58
CA PRO A 57 -17.32 4.88 -33.34
C PRO A 57 -16.89 3.63 -32.56
N THR A 58 -15.73 3.06 -32.86
CA THR A 58 -15.18 1.88 -32.17
C THR A 58 -14.81 2.23 -30.73
N MET A 59 -14.22 3.39 -30.49
CA MET A 59 -13.96 3.88 -29.13
C MET A 59 -15.24 4.03 -28.32
N VAL A 60 -16.28 4.67 -28.90
CA VAL A 60 -17.58 4.86 -28.24
C VAL A 60 -18.21 3.51 -27.89
N LYS A 61 -18.19 2.55 -28.82
CA LYS A 61 -18.71 1.20 -28.58
C LYS A 61 -17.97 0.50 -27.43
N ARG A 62 -16.63 0.53 -27.43
CA ARG A 62 -15.81 -0.05 -26.36
C ARG A 62 -16.10 0.58 -25.00
N ILE A 63 -16.29 1.91 -24.95
CA ILE A 63 -16.66 2.61 -23.71
C ILE A 63 -18.03 2.15 -23.21
N GLN A 64 -19.02 2.02 -24.09
CA GLN A 64 -20.36 1.56 -23.73
C GLN A 64 -20.36 0.12 -23.24
N GLU A 65 -19.65 -0.78 -23.93
CA GLU A 65 -19.49 -2.18 -23.53
C GLU A 65 -18.82 -2.29 -22.16
N ARG A 66 -17.77 -1.50 -21.92
CA ARG A 66 -17.09 -1.48 -20.62
C ARG A 66 -18.00 -0.98 -19.50
N LYS A 67 -18.74 0.11 -19.73
CA LYS A 67 -19.71 0.64 -18.75
C LYS A 67 -20.80 -0.37 -18.38
N ALA A 68 -21.26 -1.16 -19.34
CA ALA A 68 -22.25 -2.21 -19.08
C ALA A 68 -21.68 -3.35 -18.20
N SER A 69 -20.40 -3.68 -18.37
CA SER A 69 -19.69 -4.67 -17.54
C SER A 69 -19.41 -4.15 -16.12
N GLU A 70 -19.01 -2.87 -16.03
CA GLU A 70 -18.59 -2.21 -14.79
C GLU A 70 -19.63 -2.28 -13.67
N GLU A 71 -20.93 -2.14 -13.97
CA GLU A 71 -21.97 -2.20 -12.94
C GLU A 71 -22.10 -3.61 -12.32
N THR A 72 -22.00 -4.64 -13.15
CA THR A 72 -22.07 -6.03 -12.69
C THR A 72 -20.84 -6.43 -11.88
N GLU A 73 -19.66 -6.01 -12.34
CA GLU A 73 -18.39 -6.24 -11.65
C GLU A 73 -18.32 -5.48 -10.33
N ALA A 74 -18.71 -4.20 -10.31
CA ALA A 74 -18.73 -3.39 -9.09
C ALA A 74 -19.65 -3.99 -8.02
N ARG A 75 -20.82 -4.51 -8.42
CA ARG A 75 -21.72 -5.20 -7.50
C ARG A 75 -21.10 -6.48 -6.95
N ALA A 76 -20.50 -7.31 -7.80
CA ALA A 76 -19.84 -8.54 -7.38
C ALA A 76 -18.69 -8.25 -6.40
N THR A 77 -17.86 -7.25 -6.68
CA THR A 77 -16.78 -6.80 -5.79
C THR A 77 -17.35 -6.31 -4.45
N ALA A 78 -18.43 -5.54 -4.45
CA ALA A 78 -19.05 -5.06 -3.21
C ALA A 78 -19.60 -6.21 -2.34
N GLU A 79 -20.26 -7.19 -2.96
CA GLU A 79 -20.77 -8.38 -2.27
C GLU A 79 -19.61 -9.20 -1.66
N ARG A 80 -18.49 -9.33 -2.39
CA ARG A 80 -17.29 -10.03 -1.89
C ARG A 80 -16.60 -9.28 -0.76
N ILE A 81 -16.46 -7.96 -0.84
CA ILE A 81 -15.93 -7.14 0.27
C ILE A 81 -16.81 -7.30 1.52
N GLU A 82 -18.12 -7.36 1.38
CA GLU A 82 -19.03 -7.55 2.50
C GLU A 82 -18.92 -8.96 3.12
N ALA A 83 -18.79 -9.99 2.30
CA ALA A 83 -18.55 -11.36 2.78
C ALA A 83 -17.20 -11.46 3.50
N TRP A 84 -16.16 -10.80 2.99
CA TRP A 84 -14.87 -10.68 3.65
C TRP A 84 -14.97 -10.00 5.02
N ARG A 85 -15.69 -8.88 5.15
CA ARG A 85 -15.92 -8.21 6.44
C ARG A 85 -16.61 -9.11 7.48
N LYS A 86 -17.43 -10.05 7.01
CA LYS A 86 -18.09 -11.08 7.84
C LYS A 86 -17.19 -12.28 8.15
N GLY A 87 -15.94 -12.30 7.65
CA GLY A 87 -15.00 -13.40 7.83
C GLY A 87 -15.35 -14.65 7.00
N LEU A 88 -16.17 -14.51 5.95
CA LEU A 88 -16.64 -15.64 5.15
C LEU A 88 -15.70 -16.01 4.00
N LEU A 89 -14.81 -15.10 3.60
CA LEU A 89 -13.84 -15.32 2.53
C LEU A 89 -12.63 -14.39 2.67
N GLU A 90 -11.59 -14.69 1.90
CA GLU A 90 -10.41 -13.85 1.69
C GLU A 90 -10.53 -13.02 0.40
N LEU A 91 -10.05 -11.78 0.42
CA LEU A 91 -9.96 -10.94 -0.77
C LEU A 91 -8.84 -11.40 -1.70
N THR A 92 -9.09 -11.34 -3.00
CA THR A 92 -8.07 -11.51 -4.04
C THR A 92 -7.16 -10.28 -4.11
N ASP A 93 -6.01 -10.41 -4.78
CA ASP A 93 -5.06 -9.31 -4.90
C ASP A 93 -5.66 -8.07 -5.58
N ILE A 94 -6.47 -8.24 -6.62
CA ILE A 94 -7.13 -7.13 -7.29
C ILE A 94 -8.16 -6.44 -6.38
N GLU A 95 -8.92 -7.21 -5.60
CA GLU A 95 -9.90 -6.65 -4.65
C GLU A 95 -9.22 -5.90 -3.50
N ILE A 96 -8.05 -6.37 -3.06
CA ILE A 96 -7.20 -5.68 -2.08
C ILE A 96 -6.73 -4.34 -2.66
N TYR A 97 -6.28 -4.34 -3.92
CA TYR A 97 -5.86 -3.13 -4.62
C TYR A 97 -6.99 -2.12 -4.75
N GLU A 98 -8.15 -2.55 -5.26
CA GLU A 98 -9.32 -1.70 -5.46
C GLU A 98 -9.84 -1.13 -4.15
N LEU A 99 -9.95 -1.97 -3.10
CA LEU A 99 -10.38 -1.52 -1.78
C LEU A 99 -9.40 -0.49 -1.20
N GLY A 100 -8.10 -0.74 -1.28
CA GLY A 100 -7.08 0.19 -0.77
C GLY A 100 -7.08 1.52 -1.53
N ALA A 101 -7.17 1.48 -2.86
CA ALA A 101 -7.26 2.67 -3.70
C ALA A 101 -8.53 3.47 -3.41
N LYS A 102 -9.66 2.79 -3.22
CA LYS A 102 -10.93 3.42 -2.84
C LYS A 102 -10.84 4.09 -1.46
N VAL A 103 -10.27 3.42 -0.46
CA VAL A 103 -10.08 4.00 0.88
C VAL A 103 -9.25 5.27 0.82
N LEU A 104 -8.11 5.25 0.10
CA LEU A 104 -7.27 6.44 -0.03
C LEU A 104 -8.01 7.59 -0.73
N THR A 105 -8.68 7.31 -1.85
CA THR A 105 -9.39 8.35 -2.61
C THR A 105 -10.59 8.92 -1.85
N ASP A 106 -11.37 8.07 -1.16
CA ASP A 106 -12.52 8.51 -0.36
C ASP A 106 -12.09 9.35 0.86
N LYS A 107 -10.95 9.01 1.49
CA LYS A 107 -10.52 9.65 2.76
C LYS A 107 -9.56 10.81 2.57
N LEU A 108 -8.66 10.73 1.60
CA LEU A 108 -7.62 11.73 1.36
C LEU A 108 -7.88 12.56 0.09
N GLY A 109 -8.82 12.14 -0.76
CA GLY A 109 -8.98 12.68 -2.10
C GLY A 109 -7.87 12.25 -3.05
N VAL A 110 -8.03 12.54 -4.34
CA VAL A 110 -7.03 12.21 -5.37
C VAL A 110 -5.68 12.87 -5.08
N PRO A 111 -5.57 14.18 -4.77
CA PRO A 111 -4.28 14.80 -4.49
C PRO A 111 -3.58 14.20 -3.27
N GLY A 112 -4.33 13.94 -2.19
CA GLY A 112 -3.78 13.34 -0.98
C GLY A 112 -3.31 11.89 -1.19
N SER A 113 -4.03 11.11 -2.00
CA SER A 113 -3.64 9.75 -2.38
C SER A 113 -2.33 9.72 -3.18
N ILE A 114 -2.14 10.68 -4.09
CA ILE A 114 -0.87 10.82 -4.83
C ILE A 114 0.28 11.17 -3.87
N GLY A 115 0.05 12.09 -2.93
CA GLY A 115 1.04 12.44 -1.90
C GLY A 115 1.42 11.25 -1.03
N PHE A 116 0.44 10.45 -0.59
CA PHE A 116 0.62 9.21 0.15
C PHE A 116 1.54 8.23 -0.60
N LEU A 117 1.22 7.91 -1.86
CA LEU A 117 1.98 6.94 -2.65
C LEU A 117 3.40 7.44 -2.95
N ARG A 118 3.54 8.75 -3.23
CA ARG A 118 4.86 9.35 -3.44
C ARG A 118 5.74 9.22 -2.20
N HIS A 119 5.20 9.49 -1.00
CA HIS A 119 5.95 9.29 0.24
C HIS A 119 6.34 7.82 0.41
N HIS A 120 5.39 6.90 0.21
CA HIS A 120 5.62 5.46 0.33
C HIS A 120 6.81 4.99 -0.53
N PHE A 121 6.88 5.43 -1.79
CA PHE A 121 7.95 5.03 -2.69
C PHE A 121 9.29 5.71 -2.42
N LYS A 122 9.31 6.99 -2.02
CA LYS A 122 10.55 7.68 -1.61
C LYS A 122 11.25 6.97 -0.45
N GLN A 123 10.49 6.45 0.51
CA GLN A 123 11.04 5.70 1.66
C GLN A 123 11.55 4.30 1.27
N ASN A 124 11.06 3.73 0.16
CA ASN A 124 11.52 2.43 -0.32
C ASN A 124 12.78 2.53 -1.22
N GLU A 125 13.10 3.70 -1.76
CA GLU A 125 14.34 3.96 -2.50
C GLU A 125 15.55 4.27 -1.59
N ASN A 126 15.30 4.67 -0.34
CA ASN A 126 16.31 4.82 0.71
C ASN A 126 15.92 3.96 1.92
N PRO A 127 16.45 2.73 2.07
CA PRO A 127 16.25 2.00 3.32
C PRO A 127 16.91 2.82 4.43
N LEU A 128 16.09 3.49 5.24
CA LEU A 128 16.57 4.06 6.51
C LEU A 128 17.27 2.94 7.28
N PRO A 129 18.45 3.20 7.87
CA PRO A 129 19.13 2.21 8.70
C PRO A 129 18.14 1.72 9.75
N GLN A 130 17.94 0.40 9.81
CA GLN A 130 17.19 -0.21 10.89
C GLN A 130 17.79 0.31 12.20
N GLN A 131 17.01 1.07 12.97
CA GLN A 131 17.42 1.37 14.33
C GLN A 131 17.62 0.03 15.04
N PRO A 132 18.79 -0.23 15.64
CA PRO A 132 18.98 -1.44 16.39
C PRO A 132 17.93 -1.48 17.49
N LEU A 133 17.31 -2.65 17.68
CA LEU A 133 16.50 -2.92 18.86
C LEU A 133 17.29 -2.46 20.08
N SER A 134 16.77 -1.44 20.77
CA SER A 134 17.24 -1.03 22.08
C SER A 134 16.95 -2.18 23.04
N ASP A 135 17.96 -3.02 23.29
CA ASP A 135 17.93 -3.95 24.41
C ASP A 135 17.84 -3.12 25.69
N LYS A 136 16.72 -3.29 26.38
CA LYS A 136 16.45 -2.63 27.65
C LYS A 136 17.45 -3.09 28.71
N ASP A 137 17.84 -2.13 29.52
CA ASP A 137 18.51 -2.25 30.81
C ASP A 137 18.19 -3.55 31.56
N THR A 138 19.24 -4.26 31.95
CA THR A 138 19.25 -4.94 33.26
C THR A 138 20.63 -4.74 33.89
N ASP A 139 20.69 -3.71 34.72
CA ASP A 139 21.66 -3.57 35.80
C ASP A 139 21.60 -4.81 36.71
N VAL A 140 22.67 -5.61 36.75
CA VAL A 140 23.05 -6.41 37.94
C VAL A 140 24.59 -6.52 38.03
N ILE A 141 25.17 -5.62 38.82
CA ILE A 141 26.35 -5.70 39.72
C ILE A 141 27.48 -6.70 39.38
N PRO A 142 28.74 -6.23 39.25
CA PRO A 142 29.93 -7.08 39.16
C PRO A 142 30.38 -7.54 40.55
N ASN A 143 30.34 -8.86 40.83
CA ASN A 143 30.98 -9.40 42.03
C ASN A 143 32.32 -10.05 41.66
N GLN A 144 33.40 -9.37 42.03
CA GLN A 144 34.74 -9.96 42.11
C GLN A 144 34.82 -10.81 43.38
N GLN A 145 35.09 -12.12 43.28
CA GLN A 145 36.00 -12.77 44.22
C GLN A 145 36.51 -14.13 43.74
N ALA A 146 37.77 -14.35 44.09
CA ALA A 146 38.70 -15.37 43.65
C ALA A 146 38.33 -16.81 44.01
N HIS A 147 38.86 -17.77 43.25
CA HIS A 147 39.53 -18.94 43.83
C HIS A 147 40.62 -19.47 42.88
N ALA A 148 41.71 -19.88 43.52
CA ALA A 148 42.99 -20.28 42.96
C ALA A 148 43.03 -21.75 42.53
N ALA A 149 44.13 -22.05 41.83
CA ALA A 149 44.91 -23.30 41.81
C ALA A 149 44.54 -24.42 40.81
N GLU A 150 45.52 -24.65 39.92
CA GLU A 150 46.17 -25.93 39.56
C GLU A 150 45.34 -27.12 39.07
N SER A 151 45.59 -27.58 37.83
CA SER A 151 46.52 -28.71 37.53
C SER A 151 46.30 -29.33 36.15
N ARG A 152 47.44 -29.67 35.50
CA ARG A 152 47.72 -30.73 34.49
C ARG A 152 47.15 -30.53 33.07
N ASP A 153 47.89 -30.70 31.98
CA ASP A 153 49.24 -31.27 31.71
C ASP A 153 50.00 -30.39 30.69
#